data_AF-A0A9P9GLJ2-F1
#
_entry.id   AF-A0A9P9GLJ2-F1
#
_cell.length_a   1.000
_cell.length_b   1.000
_cell.length_c   1.000
_cell.angle_alpha   90.00
_cell.angle_beta   90.00
_cell.angle_gamma   90.00
#
_symmetry.space_group_name_H-M   'P 1'
#
loop_
_entity.id
_entity.type
_entity.pdbx_description
1 polymer ?
#
loop_
_entity_poly.entity_id
_entity_poly.type
_entity_poly.pdbx_seq_one_letter_code
_entity_poly.pdbx_strand_id
1 'polypeptide(L)'
;MLLKHFLLGALLALSSVAALPNPEADLHDIEARDDKHHRPRCGKDADPDRMNKHKCICKDEGKEFDPEHKKCRCPKDQMPDPDDPHKCVCKDEGKEFDPEHKKCRCPKDQRPDRDDPHKCVCKDRDKEFD
;
A
#
# COMPACT_ATOMS: atom_id res chain seq x y z
N MET A 1 -1.69 -60.05 -40.27
CA MET A 1 -2.94 -59.33 -39.93
C MET A 1 -2.61 -58.07 -39.11
N LEU A 2 -1.92 -57.08 -39.70
CA LEU A 2 -1.38 -55.93 -38.93
C LEU A 2 -1.83 -54.54 -39.45
N LEU A 3 -2.55 -54.47 -40.57
CA LEU A 3 -3.08 -53.19 -41.09
C LEU A 3 -4.48 -52.83 -40.56
N LYS A 4 -5.24 -53.80 -40.03
CA LYS A 4 -6.64 -53.56 -39.61
C LYS A 4 -6.73 -52.86 -38.25
N HIS A 5 -5.72 -52.97 -37.40
CA HIS A 5 -5.72 -52.34 -36.08
C HIS A 5 -5.22 -50.88 -36.10
N PHE A 6 -4.48 -50.47 -37.12
CA PHE A 6 -3.99 -49.08 -37.24
C PHE A 6 -5.08 -48.10 -37.70
N LEU A 7 -6.05 -48.56 -38.50
CA LEU A 7 -7.10 -47.70 -39.05
C LEU A 7 -8.16 -47.28 -38.00
N LEU A 8 -8.44 -48.13 -37.00
CA LEU A 8 -9.40 -47.81 -35.94
C LEU A 8 -8.89 -46.77 -34.93
N GLY A 9 -7.57 -46.69 -34.72
CA GLY A 9 -6.97 -45.70 -33.81
C GLY A 9 -6.96 -44.28 -34.38
N ALA A 10 -6.77 -44.14 -35.70
CA ALA A 10 -6.72 -42.83 -36.36
C ALA A 10 -8.11 -42.14 -36.46
N LEU A 11 -9.19 -42.93 -36.53
CA LEU A 11 -10.56 -42.38 -36.60
C LEU A 11 -11.05 -41.80 -35.26
N LEU A 12 -10.55 -42.29 -34.13
CA LEU A 12 -10.91 -41.77 -32.81
C LEU A 12 -10.13 -40.52 -32.40
N ALA A 13 -9.03 -40.17 -33.08
CA ALA A 13 -8.28 -38.94 -32.83
C ALA A 13 -8.91 -37.69 -33.50
N LEU A 14 -9.92 -37.88 -34.36
CA LEU A 14 -10.68 -36.82 -35.03
C LEU A 14 -11.93 -36.38 -34.26
N SER A 15 -12.20 -36.93 -33.08
CA SER A 15 -13.15 -36.31 -32.15
C SER A 15 -12.47 -35.11 -31.48
N SER A 16 -12.18 -34.08 -32.28
CA SER A 16 -12.02 -32.74 -31.73
C SER A 16 -13.32 -32.43 -30.99
N VAL A 17 -13.24 -32.21 -29.69
CA VAL A 17 -14.34 -31.57 -28.95
C VAL A 17 -14.51 -30.22 -29.62
N ALA A 18 -15.46 -30.13 -30.55
CA ALA A 18 -15.92 -28.86 -31.05
C ALA A 18 -16.67 -28.23 -29.87
N ALA A 19 -15.93 -27.49 -29.05
CA ALA A 19 -16.52 -26.43 -28.25
C ALA A 19 -17.00 -25.37 -29.25
N LEU A 20 -18.12 -25.66 -29.92
CA LEU A 20 -18.84 -24.68 -30.71
C LEU A 20 -19.19 -23.55 -29.74
N PRO A 21 -18.71 -22.31 -29.96
CA PRO A 21 -19.21 -21.19 -29.19
C PRO A 21 -20.72 -21.16 -29.43
N ASN A 22 -21.50 -21.29 -28.35
CA ASN A 22 -22.94 -21.19 -28.42
C ASN A 22 -23.29 -19.82 -29.02
N PRO A 23 -23.90 -19.72 -30.22
CA PRO A 23 -24.23 -18.43 -30.83
C PRO A 23 -25.31 -17.67 -30.06
N GLU A 24 -25.97 -18.35 -29.10
CA GLU A 24 -26.93 -17.79 -28.15
C GLU A 24 -26.34 -17.59 -26.75
N ALA A 25 -25.03 -17.78 -26.57
CA ALA A 25 -24.36 -17.19 -25.42
C ALA A 25 -24.38 -15.69 -25.68
N ASP A 26 -25.35 -15.04 -25.05
CA ASP A 26 -25.53 -13.60 -25.08
C ASP A 26 -24.16 -12.95 -24.93
N LEU A 27 -23.82 -11.99 -25.81
CA LEU A 27 -22.55 -11.27 -25.75
C LEU A 27 -22.38 -10.53 -24.39
N HIS A 28 -23.45 -10.51 -23.60
CA HIS A 28 -23.53 -10.03 -22.24
C HIS A 28 -23.06 -11.02 -21.16
N ASP A 29 -22.75 -12.29 -21.48
CA ASP A 29 -22.20 -13.26 -20.51
C ASP A 29 -20.66 -13.21 -20.35
N ILE A 30 -19.98 -12.29 -21.04
CA ILE A 30 -18.83 -11.63 -20.41
C ILE A 30 -19.39 -10.48 -19.55
N GLU A 31 -20.30 -10.85 -18.65
CA GLU A 31 -20.71 -9.99 -17.57
C GLU A 31 -19.46 -9.83 -16.73
N ALA A 32 -18.84 -8.66 -16.89
CA ALA A 32 -17.70 -8.20 -16.12
C ALA A 32 -17.92 -8.62 -14.68
N ARG A 33 -17.13 -9.61 -14.21
CA ARG A 33 -17.20 -10.16 -12.86
C ARG A 33 -17.57 -9.05 -11.91
N ASP A 34 -18.81 -9.11 -11.43
CA ASP A 34 -19.48 -8.10 -10.62
C ASP A 34 -18.48 -7.50 -9.63
N ASP A 35 -17.98 -6.30 -9.96
CA ASP A 35 -16.92 -5.58 -9.25
C ASP A 35 -17.41 -5.05 -7.89
N LYS A 36 -18.57 -5.53 -7.41
CA LYS A 36 -19.16 -5.19 -6.11
C LYS A 36 -18.36 -5.73 -4.92
N HIS A 37 -17.32 -6.50 -5.16
CA HIS A 37 -16.39 -6.98 -4.12
C HIS A 37 -14.95 -6.50 -4.35
N HIS A 38 -14.78 -5.24 -4.76
CA HIS A 38 -13.48 -4.59 -4.92
C HIS A 38 -12.79 -4.37 -3.55
N ARG A 39 -12.29 -5.45 -2.93
CA ARG A 39 -11.38 -5.36 -1.79
C ARG A 39 -10.06 -4.75 -2.27
N PRO A 40 -9.55 -3.71 -1.60
CA PRO A 40 -8.32 -3.04 -1.97
C PRO A 40 -7.16 -4.00 -1.77
N ARG A 41 -6.23 -4.01 -2.73
CA ARG A 41 -4.99 -4.79 -2.64
C ARG A 41 -3.98 -4.04 -1.77
N CYS A 42 -4.01 -4.30 -0.46
CA CYS A 42 -3.22 -3.58 0.55
C CYS A 42 -1.75 -4.00 0.67
N GLY A 43 -1.27 -4.96 -0.12
CA GLY A 43 0.08 -5.50 0.03
C GLY A 43 0.24 -6.31 1.33
N LYS A 44 1.48 -6.61 1.71
CA LYS A 44 1.80 -7.46 2.87
C LYS A 44 1.82 -6.71 4.22
N ASP A 45 2.08 -5.41 4.17
CA ASP A 45 2.33 -4.56 5.36
C ASP A 45 1.05 -3.84 5.84
N ALA A 46 -0.07 -4.01 5.14
CA ALA A 46 -1.36 -3.43 5.49
C ALA A 46 -2.49 -4.43 5.30
N ASP A 47 -3.56 -4.22 6.07
CA ASP A 47 -4.81 -4.96 5.97
C ASP A 47 -5.94 -4.03 5.52
N PRO A 48 -6.97 -4.54 4.82
CA PRO A 48 -8.17 -3.75 4.54
C PRO A 48 -8.83 -3.28 5.84
N ASP A 49 -9.24 -2.01 5.89
CA ASP A 49 -10.00 -1.49 7.02
C ASP A 49 -11.30 -2.29 7.19
N ARG A 50 -11.55 -2.73 8.43
CA ARG A 50 -12.72 -3.53 8.80
C ARG A 50 -14.02 -2.75 8.59
N MET A 51 -13.99 -1.42 8.80
CA MET A 51 -15.16 -0.55 8.71
C MET A 51 -15.31 0.01 7.29
N ASN A 52 -14.25 0.52 6.69
CA ASN A 52 -14.23 0.98 5.31
C ASN A 52 -13.42 0.03 4.43
N LYS A 53 -14.08 -0.98 3.87
CA LYS A 53 -13.44 -2.02 3.05
C LYS A 53 -12.74 -1.51 1.79
N HIS A 54 -12.70 -0.21 1.50
CA HIS A 54 -11.97 0.40 0.39
C HIS A 54 -10.65 1.05 0.80
N LYS A 55 -10.30 1.06 2.09
CA LYS A 55 -9.05 1.61 2.61
C LYS A 55 -8.12 0.51 3.12
N CYS A 56 -6.82 0.79 3.09
CA CYS A 56 -5.78 -0.06 3.66
C CYS A 56 -5.19 0.61 4.88
N ILE A 57 -5.04 -0.14 5.97
CA ILE A 57 -4.48 0.33 7.24
C ILE A 57 -3.19 -0.44 7.49
N CYS A 58 -2.13 0.31 7.80
CA CYS A 58 -0.83 -0.26 8.12
C CYS A 58 -0.88 -1.07 9.40
N LYS A 59 -0.18 -2.21 9.41
CA LYS A 59 -0.02 -3.06 10.60
C LYS A 59 0.84 -2.38 11.64
N ASP A 60 1.91 -1.72 11.19
CA ASP A 60 2.80 -0.93 12.04
C ASP A 60 2.14 0.42 12.36
N GLU A 61 2.07 0.75 13.64
CA GLU A 61 1.52 2.03 14.11
C GLU A 61 2.37 3.22 13.63
N GLY A 62 1.71 4.34 13.33
CA GLY A 62 2.36 5.57 12.88
C GLY A 62 2.76 5.58 11.40
N LYS A 63 2.71 4.44 10.69
CA LYS A 63 2.93 4.40 9.24
C LYS A 63 1.67 4.74 8.45
N GLU A 64 1.89 5.30 7.27
CA GLU A 64 0.87 5.66 6.30
C GLU A 64 0.92 4.72 5.09
N PHE A 65 -0.26 4.34 4.60
CA PHE A 65 -0.37 3.51 3.41
C PHE A 65 -0.14 4.35 2.15
N ASP A 66 0.89 4.01 1.39
CA ASP A 66 1.18 4.57 0.08
C ASP A 66 0.42 3.76 -0.99
N PRO A 67 -0.66 4.30 -1.59
CA PRO A 67 -1.49 3.57 -2.54
C PRO A 67 -0.80 3.35 -3.89
N GLU A 68 0.14 4.20 -4.27
CA GLU A 68 0.89 4.09 -5.53
C GLU A 68 1.79 2.85 -5.49
N HIS A 69 2.49 2.68 -4.36
CA HIS A 69 3.45 1.58 -4.18
C HIS A 69 2.90 0.40 -3.38
N LYS A 70 1.66 0.49 -2.90
CA LYS A 70 0.95 -0.52 -2.10
C LYS A 70 1.75 -1.03 -0.90
N LYS A 71 2.38 -0.10 -0.18
CA LYS A 71 3.21 -0.39 1.00
C LYS A 71 3.04 0.66 2.08
N CYS A 72 3.39 0.32 3.31
CA CYS A 72 3.38 1.24 4.43
C CYS A 72 4.72 1.97 4.55
N ARG A 73 4.68 3.27 4.78
CA ARG A 73 5.87 4.12 4.96
C ARG A 73 5.70 5.03 6.17
N CYS A 74 6.81 5.46 6.75
CA CYS A 74 6.76 6.56 7.70
C CYS A 74 6.28 7.85 7.03
N PRO A 75 5.60 8.74 7.77
CA PRO A 75 5.19 10.06 7.27
C PRO A 75 6.36 10.86 6.70
N LYS A 76 6.06 11.88 5.90
CA LYS A 76 7.06 12.59 5.09
C LYS A 76 8.24 13.15 5.89
N ASP A 77 8.01 13.61 7.12
CA ASP A 77 9.00 14.19 8.05
C ASP A 77 9.69 13.14 8.95
N GLN A 78 9.37 11.87 8.76
CA GLN A 78 9.84 10.74 9.57
C GLN A 78 10.51 9.66 8.72
N MET A 79 11.37 8.87 9.34
CA MET A 79 12.06 7.73 8.74
C MET A 79 11.93 6.50 9.64
N PRO A 80 12.13 5.28 9.10
CA PRO A 80 12.22 4.09 9.92
C PRO A 80 13.32 4.25 10.98
N ASP A 81 13.04 3.81 12.20
CA ASP A 81 14.07 3.73 13.24
C ASP A 81 15.18 2.76 12.78
N PRO A 82 16.47 3.14 12.86
CA PRO A 82 17.59 2.27 12.51
C PRO A 82 17.63 0.96 13.29
N ASP A 83 17.18 0.96 14.54
CA ASP A 83 17.18 -0.19 15.44
C ASP A 83 15.88 -1.01 15.33
N ASP A 84 14.77 -0.37 14.95
CA ASP A 84 13.46 -1.00 14.81
C ASP A 84 12.67 -0.46 13.60
N PRO A 85 12.80 -1.09 12.41
CA PRO A 85 12.15 -0.61 11.18
C PRO A 85 10.62 -0.54 11.23
N HIS A 86 9.98 -1.10 12.26
CA HIS A 86 8.54 -1.00 12.48
C HIS A 86 8.13 0.35 13.08
N LYS A 87 9.07 1.10 13.68
CA LYS A 87 8.84 2.42 14.26
C LYS A 87 9.28 3.54 13.33
N CYS A 88 8.69 4.70 13.53
CA CYS A 88 9.04 5.93 12.83
C CYS A 88 9.65 6.95 13.80
N VAL A 89 10.76 7.54 13.39
CA VAL A 89 11.49 8.58 14.12
C VAL A 89 11.65 9.83 13.25
N CYS A 90 11.89 10.97 13.86
CA CYS A 90 12.07 12.22 13.13
C CYS A 90 13.33 12.19 12.25
N LYS A 91 13.19 12.67 11.01
CA LYS A 91 14.34 12.77 10.08
C LYS A 91 15.36 13.79 10.54
N ASP A 92 14.87 14.95 10.97
CA ASP A 92 15.70 16.07 11.34
C ASP A 92 16.17 15.92 12.79
N GLU A 93 17.48 15.99 13.00
CA GLU A 93 18.07 15.92 14.33
C GLU A 93 17.56 17.05 15.24
N GLY A 94 17.33 16.71 16.50
CA GLY A 94 16.84 17.66 17.50
C GLY A 94 15.33 17.94 17.43
N LYS A 95 14.60 17.43 16.44
CA LYS A 95 13.12 17.44 16.46
C LYS A 95 12.59 16.24 17.25
N GLU A 96 11.48 16.47 17.95
CA GLU A 96 10.73 15.45 18.69
C GLU A 96 9.37 15.19 18.04
N PHE A 97 8.87 13.97 18.18
CA PHE A 97 7.54 13.62 17.70
C PHE A 97 6.46 14.20 18.62
N ASP A 98 5.62 15.06 18.07
CA ASP A 98 4.45 15.62 18.75
C ASP A 98 3.25 14.69 18.51
N PRO A 99 2.78 13.93 19.52
CA PRO A 99 1.70 12.97 19.36
C PRO A 99 0.33 13.63 19.14
N GLU A 100 0.14 14.87 19.57
CA GLU A 100 -1.11 15.61 19.39
C GLU A 100 -1.33 15.94 17.91
N HIS A 101 -0.28 16.40 17.25
CA HIS A 101 -0.32 16.78 15.83
C HIS A 101 0.25 15.74 14.88
N LYS A 102 0.74 14.62 15.41
CA LYS A 102 1.35 13.50 14.69
C LYS A 102 2.46 13.91 13.72
N LYS A 103 3.32 14.82 14.15
CA LYS A 103 4.41 15.36 13.32
C LYS A 103 5.65 15.69 14.14
N CYS A 104 6.79 15.75 13.48
CA CYS A 104 8.05 16.14 14.10
C CYS A 104 8.14 17.66 14.25
N ARG A 105 8.43 18.12 15.46
CA ARG A 105 8.56 19.55 15.81
C ARG A 105 9.82 19.81 16.60
N CYS A 106 10.26 21.06 16.60
CA CYS A 106 11.28 21.48 17.56
C CYS A 106 10.73 21.38 19.00
N PRO A 107 11.60 21.09 19.98
CA PRO A 107 11.24 21.07 21.39
C PRO A 107 10.57 22.36 21.84
N LYS A 108 9.81 22.31 22.94
CA LYS A 108 8.97 23.43 23.40
C LYS A 108 9.67 24.80 23.49
N ASP A 109 10.95 24.84 23.88
CA ASP A 109 11.74 26.07 24.02
C ASP A 109 12.52 26.46 22.75
N GLN A 110 12.32 25.73 21.66
CA GLN A 110 12.98 25.93 20.38
C GLN A 110 11.96 26.21 19.27
N ARG A 111 12.43 26.78 18.18
CA ARG A 111 11.68 27.02 16.95
C ARG A 111 12.51 26.59 15.74
N PRO A 112 11.88 26.30 14.59
CA PRO A 112 12.62 26.14 13.35
C PRO A 112 13.44 27.40 13.05
N ASP A 113 14.66 27.22 12.59
CA ASP A 113 15.50 28.29 12.06
C ASP A 113 14.79 28.93 10.85
N ARG A 114 15.01 30.22 10.66
CA ARG A 114 14.37 30.99 9.57
C ARG A 114 14.95 30.62 8.21
N ASP A 115 16.26 30.39 8.17
CA ASP A 115 17.00 30.09 6.94
C ASP A 115 16.99 28.59 6.66
N ASP A 116 16.92 27.75 7.70
CA ASP A 116 16.81 26.29 7.58
C ASP A 116 15.73 25.69 8.51
N PRO A 117 14.50 25.44 8.01
CA PRO A 117 13.42 24.86 8.80
C PRO A 117 13.69 23.45 9.35
N HIS A 118 14.73 22.77 8.87
CA HIS A 118 15.16 21.47 9.40
C HIS A 118 15.94 21.61 10.70
N LYS A 119 16.55 22.76 10.96
CA LYS A 119 17.30 23.05 12.18
C LYS A 119 16.41 23.70 13.23
N CYS A 120 16.59 23.30 14.48
CA CYS A 120 15.95 23.96 15.62
C CYS A 120 16.92 24.93 16.30
N VAL A 121 16.43 26.12 16.61
CA VAL A 121 17.15 27.16 17.36
C VAL A 121 16.36 27.53 18.60
N CYS A 122 17.06 27.95 19.65
CA CYS A 122 16.40 28.49 20.84
C CYS A 122 15.46 29.61 20.43
N LYS A 123 14.25 29.62 21.00
CA LYS A 123 13.44 30.84 20.96
C LYS A 123 14.28 31.90 21.65
N ASP A 124 14.57 32.99 20.93
CA ASP A 124 15.20 34.16 21.53
C ASP A 124 14.33 34.53 22.73
N ARG A 125 14.80 34.20 23.94
CA ARG A 125 14.28 34.83 25.14
C ARG A 125 14.83 36.23 25.02
N ASP A 126 14.08 37.11 24.37
CA ASP A 126 14.23 38.54 24.58
C ASP A 126 14.18 38.71 26.10
N LYS A 127 15.36 38.82 26.69
CA LYS A 127 15.52 39.33 28.03
C LYS A 127 15.03 40.77 27.90
N GLU A 128 13.74 40.98 28.14
CA GLU A 128 13.28 42.16 28.85
C GLU A 128 14.05 42.17 30.18
N PHE A 129 15.27 42.69 30.12
CA PHE A 129 15.85 43.43 31.22
C PHE A 129 15.11 44.77 31.17
N ASP A 130 13.98 44.84 31.87
CA ASP A 130 13.38 46.08 32.33
C ASP A 130 13.47 46.09 33.86
#